data_AF-A0A522XRA8-F1
#
_entry.id   AF-A0A522XRA8-F1
#
_cell.length_a   1.000
_cell.length_b   1.000
_cell.length_c   1.000
_cell.angle_alpha   90.00
_cell.angle_beta   90.00
_cell.angle_gamma   90.00
#
_symmetry.space_group_name_H-M   'P 1'
#
loop_
_entity.id
_entity.type
_entity.pdbx_description
1 polymer ?
#
loop_
_entity_poly.entity_id
_entity_poly.type
_entity_poly.pdbx_seq_one_letter_code
_entity_poly.pdbx_strand_id
1 'polypeptide(L)' 'MNELWQCGICRSLVTRDQIDGVCKTCKNHTCNHCKRICDRCQEICCMLHVEAKIVMRNQQPYVHRLCWICKQIWV' A
#
# COMPACT_ATOMS: atom_id res chain seq x y z
N MET A 1 14.15 -8.40 23.84
CA MET A 1 12.91 -7.65 24.14
C MET A 1 12.41 -7.11 22.81
N ASN A 2 11.19 -7.44 22.38
CA ASN A 2 10.68 -6.97 21.09
C ASN A 2 10.16 -5.53 21.27
N GLU A 3 10.97 -4.58 20.81
CA GLU A 3 10.61 -3.16 20.78
C GLU A 3 9.42 -2.93 19.85
N LEU A 4 8.40 -2.24 20.36
CA LEU A 4 7.22 -1.86 19.60
C LEU A 4 7.38 -0.43 19.07
N TRP A 5 7.14 -0.28 17.77
CA TRP A 5 7.19 0.96 17.03
C TRP A 5 5.78 1.36 16.58
N GLN A 6 5.47 2.66 16.56
CA GLN A 6 4.20 3.13 16.00
C GLN A 6 4.36 3.51 14.53
N CYS A 7 3.57 2.90 13.64
CA CYS A 7 3.57 3.25 12.22
C CYS A 7 3.12 4.70 12.01
N GLY A 8 3.93 5.51 11.35
CA GLY A 8 3.60 6.92 11.05
C GLY A 8 2.41 7.12 10.11
N ILE A 9 1.94 6.07 9.44
CA ILE A 9 0.85 6.15 8.45
C ILE A 9 -0.47 5.67 9.05
N CYS A 10 -0.55 4.42 9.51
CA CYS A 10 -1.80 3.83 10.03
C CYS A 10 -1.88 3.78 11.56
N ARG A 11 -0.84 4.27 12.26
CA ARG A 11 -0.76 4.36 13.74
C ARG A 11 -0.79 3.02 14.48
N SER A 12 -0.77 1.89 13.77
CA SER A 12 -0.63 0.54 14.34
C SER A 12 0.70 0.40 15.08
N LEU A 13 0.66 -0.32 16.20
CA LEU A 13 1.87 -0.76 16.91
C LEU A 13 2.39 -2.03 16.25
N VAL A 14 3.66 -2.01 15.86
CA VAL A 14 4.31 -3.07 15.08
C VAL A 14 5.71 -3.32 15.60
N THR A 15 6.23 -4.53 15.43
CA THR A 15 7.65 -4.82 15.63
C THR A 15 8.47 -4.37 14.43
N ARG A 16 9.80 -4.28 14.59
CA ARG A 16 10.69 -3.79 13.52
C ARG A 16 10.62 -4.61 12.23
N ASP A 17 10.44 -5.93 12.34
CA ASP A 17 10.27 -6.86 11.22
C ASP A 17 8.94 -6.71 10.46
N GLN A 18 7.96 -6.04 11.09
CA GLN A 18 6.68 -5.72 10.46
C GLN A 18 6.70 -4.37 9.71
N ILE A 19 7.80 -3.61 9.82
CA ILE A 19 8.06 -2.44 8.97
C ILE A 19 8.60 -2.95 7.63
N ASP A 20 7.81 -2.72 6.58
CA ASP A 20 7.98 -3.39 5.29
C ASP A 20 7.86 -2.37 4.16
N GLY A 21 9.03 -1.98 3.65
CA GLY A 21 9.18 -1.12 2.47
C GLY A 21 8.89 0.36 2.72
N VAL A 22 8.98 1.11 1.62
CA VAL A 22 8.79 2.56 1.58
C VAL A 22 7.73 2.90 0.54
N CYS A 23 6.78 3.76 0.88
CA CYS A 23 5.79 4.22 -0.07
C CYS A 23 6.45 4.98 -1.23
N LYS A 24 6.22 4.54 -2.47
CA LYS A 24 6.75 5.20 -3.68
C LYS A 24 6.37 6.68 -3.78
N THR A 25 5.17 7.04 -3.31
CA THR A 25 4.63 8.41 -3.39
C THR A 25 5.16 9.32 -2.29
N CYS A 26 4.93 9.01 -1.01
CA CYS A 26 5.30 9.90 0.10
C CYS A 26 6.63 9.57 0.81
N LYS A 27 7.32 8.51 0.41
CA LYS A 27 8.61 8.08 0.98
C LYS A 27 8.59 7.70 2.47
N ASN A 28 7.42 7.62 3.10
CA ASN A 28 7.29 7.09 4.46
C ASN A 28 7.38 5.57 4.48
N HIS A 29 7.95 5.02 5.55
CA HIS A 29 7.97 3.58 5.80
C HIS A 29 6.56 3.05 6.03
N THR A 30 6.23 1.96 5.34
CA THR A 30 4.96 1.24 5.52
C THR A 30 5.14 0.08 6.49
N CYS A 31 4.07 -0.33 7.17
CA CYS A 31 4.03 -1.61 7.87
C CYS A 31 3.17 -2.61 7.09
N ASN A 32 3.25 -3.88 7.45
CA ASN A 32 2.43 -4.96 6.90
C ASN A 32 0.92 -4.66 6.87
N HIS A 33 0.39 -3.86 7.81
CA HIS A 33 -1.02 -3.48 7.85
C HIS A 33 -1.41 -2.44 6.80
N CYS A 34 -0.54 -1.45 6.53
CA CYS A 34 -0.84 -0.32 5.65
C CYS A 34 -0.17 -0.41 4.27
N LYS A 35 0.81 -1.31 4.10
CA LYS A 35 1.44 -1.62 2.82
C LYS A 35 0.41 -2.14 1.83
N ARG A 36 0.45 -1.61 0.61
CA ARG A 36 -0.29 -2.08 -0.55
C ARG A 36 0.68 -2.13 -1.73
N ILE A 37 0.46 -3.05 -2.65
CA ILE A 37 1.25 -3.16 -3.88
C ILE A 37 0.38 -2.64 -5.02
N CYS A 38 0.96 -1.80 -5.88
CA CYS A 38 0.27 -1.36 -7.09
C CYS A 38 0.27 -2.48 -8.13
N ASP A 39 -0.91 -2.88 -8.61
CA ASP A 39 -1.03 -3.97 -9.58
C ASP A 39 -0.37 -3.67 -10.93
N ARG A 40 -0.14 -2.39 -11.25
CA ARG A 40 0.50 -1.96 -12.50
C ARG A 40 2.02 -1.92 -12.42
N CYS A 41 2.58 -1.12 -11.50
CA CYS A 41 4.03 -0.94 -11.42
C CYS A 41 4.70 -1.86 -10.39
N GLN A 42 3.93 -2.66 -9.64
CA GLN A 42 4.42 -3.60 -8.61
C GLN A 42 5.19 -2.95 -7.45
N GLU A 43 5.06 -1.63 -7.31
CA GLU A 43 5.72 -0.84 -6.29
C GLU A 43 4.90 -0.75 -5.00
N ILE A 44 5.59 -0.58 -3.88
CA ILE A 44 4.98 -0.42 -2.56
C ILE A 44 4.38 0.97 -2.42
N CYS A 45 3.12 1.02 -1.97
CA CYS A 45 2.40 2.24 -1.62
C CYS A 45 1.77 2.08 -0.25
N CYS A 46 1.64 3.17 0.49
CA CYS A 46 0.82 3.14 1.69
C CYS A 46 -0.66 3.22 1.34
N MET A 47 -1.52 2.83 2.27
CA MET A 47 -2.97 2.86 2.11
C MET A 47 -3.56 4.24 1.75
N LEU A 48 -2.84 5.33 2.02
CA LEU A 48 -3.27 6.68 1.66
C LEU A 48 -2.98 7.01 0.18
N HIS A 49 -1.92 6.44 -0.41
CA HIS A 49 -1.46 6.78 -1.76
C HIS A 49 -1.79 5.70 -2.80
N VAL A 50 -2.83 4.92 -2.53
CA VAL A 50 -3.33 3.86 -3.39
C VAL A 50 -4.85 3.94 -3.42
N GLU A 51 -5.42 3.75 -4.59
CA GLU A 51 -6.86 3.60 -4.77
C GLU A 51 -7.16 2.14 -5.05
N ALA A 52 -8.23 1.63 -4.43
CA ALA A 52 -8.78 0.32 -4.73
C ALA A 52 -10.12 0.50 -5.45
N LYS A 53 -10.28 -0.17 -6.59
CA LYS A 53 -11.55 -0.26 -7.31
C LYS A 53 -11.88 -1.71 -7.61
N ILE A 54 -13.16 -2.06 -7.55
CA ILE A 54 -13.61 -3.39 -7.96
C ILE A 54 -13.74 -3.37 -9.48
N VAL A 55 -13.07 -4.31 -10.15
CA VAL A 55 -13.16 -4.51 -11.60
C VAL A 55 -13.52 -5.96 -11.88
N MET A 56 -14.20 -6.21 -13.00
CA MET A 56 -14.45 -7.58 -13.45
C MET A 56 -13.23 -8.09 -14.21
N ARG A 57 -12.62 -9.18 -13.73
CA ARG A 57 -11.52 -9.89 -14.42
C ARG A 57 -11.90 -11.36 -14.53
N ASN A 58 -11.94 -11.89 -15.76
CA ASN A 58 -12.38 -13.27 -16.02
C ASN A 58 -13.76 -13.59 -15.40
N GLN A 59 -14.72 -12.67 -15.54
CA GLN A 59 -16.08 -12.78 -14.97
C GLN A 59 -16.13 -12.84 -13.43
N GLN A 60 -15.02 -12.57 -12.73
CA GLN A 60 -14.98 -12.50 -11.27
C GLN A 60 -14.62 -11.09 -10.80
N PRO A 61 -15.18 -10.63 -9.66
CA PRO A 61 -14.80 -9.37 -9.06
C PRO A 61 -13.36 -9.45 -8.54
N TYR A 62 -12.53 -8.50 -8.95
CA TYR A 62 -11.15 -8.36 -8.54
C TYR A 62 -10.92 -6.95 -7.96
N VAL A 63 -10.23 -6.87 -6.83
CA VAL A 63 -9.84 -5.59 -6.23
C VAL A 63 -8.58 -5.10 -6.91
N HIS A 64 -8.74 -4.19 -7.86
CA HIS A 64 -7.63 -3.56 -8.57
C HIS A 64 -7.08 -2.38 -7.77
N ARG A 65 -5.79 -2.44 -7.43
CA ARG A 65 -5.09 -1.43 -6.63
C ARG A 65 -4.10 -0.65 -7.50
N LEU A 66 -4.33 0.65 -7.63
CA LEU A 66 -3.45 1.54 -8.38
C LEU A 66 -2.88 2.63 -7.48
N CYS A 67 -1.57 2.85 -7.57
CA CYS A 67 -0.97 4.03 -6.96
C CYS A 67 -1.43 5.30 -7.69
N TRP A 68 -1.38 6.44 -7.01
CA TRP A 68 -1.84 7.72 -7.59
C TRP A 68 -1.18 8.07 -8.92
N ILE A 69 0.10 7.74 -9.09
CA ILE A 69 0.83 7.94 -10.36
C ILE A 69 0.25 7.06 -11.48
N CYS A 70 0.07 5.77 -11.21
CA CYS A 70 -0.46 4.83 -12.20
C CYS A 70 -1.95 5.05 -12.51
N LYS A 71 -2.70 5.63 -11.57
CA LYS A 71 -4.10 6.01 -11.74
C LYS A 71 -4.26 7.17 -12.73
N GLN A 72 -3.39 8.19 -12.66
CA GLN A 72 -3.47 9.39 -13.50
C GLN A 72 -3.40 9.12 -15.01
N ILE A 73 -2.80 8.00 -15.42
CA ILE A 73 -2.71 7.59 -16.83
C ILE A 73 -4.09 7.14 -17.38
N TRP A 74 -5.08 6.92 -16.52
CA TRP A 74 -6.43 6.47 -16.88
C TRP A 74 -7.49 7.58 -16.71
N VAL A 75 -7.08 8.85 -16.65
CA VAL A 75 -7.98 10.01 -16.68
C VAL A 75 -8.26 10.39 -18.12
#